data_AF-A0A7J2NNR0-F1
#
_entry.id   AF-A0A7J2NNR0-F1
#
_cell.length_a   1.000
_cell.length_b   1.000
_cell.length_c   1.000
_cell.angle_alpha   90.00
_cell.angle_beta   90.00
_cell.angle_gamma   90.00
#
_symmetry.space_group_name_H-M   'P 1'
#
loop_
_entity.id
_entity.type
_entity.pdbx_description
1 polymer ?
#
loop_
_entity_poly.entity_id
_entity_poly.type
_entity_poly.pdbx_seq_one_letter_code
_entity_poly.pdbx_strand_id
1 'polypeptide(L)'
;TVGDVGSIIGSTVTTKLALGSIKSSFSSIKEHIIEIVGAWSASLVLFVSYAAISLLAFGVNTLEGIMCFTGQLLITNIIAVSIMIFISYYIAIFTYRRGLNPDNFVIPIESSLADTVTTAAILVALALII
;
A
#
# COMPACT_ATOMS: atom_id res chain seq x y z
N THR A 1 -1.78 -0.29 -7.92
CA THR A 1 -1.60 -1.59 -7.23
C THR A 1 -0.95 -1.37 -5.87
N VAL A 2 -0.79 -2.41 -5.05
CA VAL A 2 -0.20 -2.27 -3.69
C VAL A 2 1.23 -1.71 -3.73
N GLY A 3 2.06 -2.21 -4.65
CA GLY A 3 3.43 -1.71 -4.82
C GLY A 3 3.46 -0.24 -5.24
N ASP A 4 2.57 0.18 -6.16
CA ASP A 4 2.48 1.58 -6.56
C ASP A 4 2.22 2.53 -5.37
N VAL A 5 1.40 2.13 -4.40
CA VAL A 5 1.21 2.93 -3.17
C VAL A 5 2.52 3.00 -2.39
N GLY A 6 3.20 1.87 -2.19
CA GLY A 6 4.50 1.82 -1.53
C GLY A 6 5.53 2.73 -2.19
N SER A 7 5.57 2.74 -3.53
CA SER A 7 6.46 3.57 -4.33
C SER A 7 6.13 5.06 -4.26
N ILE A 8 4.84 5.43 -4.34
CA ILE A 8 4.38 6.81 -4.16
C ILE A 8 4.83 7.33 -2.81
N ILE A 9 4.52 6.61 -1.73
CA ILE A 9 4.90 7.03 -0.36
C ILE A 9 6.41 7.06 -0.18
N GLY A 10 7.13 6.07 -0.73
CA GLY A 10 8.58 6.06 -0.74
C GLY A 10 9.13 7.36 -1.34
N SER A 11 8.83 7.59 -2.63
CA SER A 11 9.32 8.74 -3.39
C SER A 11 8.95 10.09 -2.79
N THR A 12 7.71 10.25 -2.29
CA THR A 12 7.28 11.51 -1.69
C THR A 12 7.97 11.76 -0.35
N VAL A 13 8.22 10.72 0.46
CA VAL A 13 8.96 10.83 1.72
C VAL A 13 10.44 11.15 1.45
N THR A 14 11.09 10.46 0.53
CA THR A 14 12.50 10.69 0.20
C THR A 14 12.72 12.10 -0.34
N THR A 15 11.83 12.57 -1.21
CA THR A 15 11.84 13.95 -1.73
C THR A 15 11.68 14.98 -0.60
N LYS A 16 10.71 14.78 0.31
CA LYS A 16 10.49 15.70 1.44
C LYS A 16 11.68 15.72 2.41
N LEU A 17 12.33 14.57 2.64
CA LEU A 17 13.55 14.49 3.45
C LEU A 17 14.71 15.24 2.78
N ALA A 18 14.87 15.12 1.47
CA ALA A 18 15.90 15.82 0.71
C ALA A 18 15.71 17.34 0.72
N LEU A 19 14.45 17.81 0.64
CA LEU A 19 14.10 19.22 0.73
C LEU A 19 14.13 19.78 2.16
N GLY A 20 14.33 18.93 3.18
CA GLY A 20 14.26 19.33 4.59
C GLY A 20 12.87 19.76 5.05
N SER A 21 11.83 19.43 4.29
CA SER A 21 10.44 19.82 4.59
C SER A 21 9.79 18.93 5.65
N ILE A 22 10.34 17.73 5.89
CA ILE A 22 9.97 16.86 7.02
C ILE A 22 11.21 16.50 7.82
N LYS A 23 11.03 16.34 9.13
CA LYS A 23 12.11 15.82 9.98
C LYS A 23 12.29 14.33 9.72
N SER A 24 13.52 13.85 9.85
CA SER A 24 13.85 12.43 9.82
C SER A 24 13.39 11.70 11.10
N SER A 25 12.16 11.94 11.55
CA SER A 25 11.57 11.30 12.73
C SER A 25 10.46 10.36 12.33
N PHE A 26 10.43 9.15 12.92
CA PHE A 26 9.30 8.24 12.74
C PHE A 26 7.96 8.84 13.20
N SER A 27 8.00 9.81 14.11
CA SER A 27 6.81 10.55 14.55
C SER A 27 6.31 11.59 13.53
N SER A 28 7.11 11.94 12.52
CA SER A 28 6.74 12.91 11.48
C SER A 28 5.85 12.31 10.39
N ILE A 29 5.39 11.06 10.54
CA ILE A 29 4.45 10.43 9.59
C ILE A 29 3.14 11.22 9.47
N LYS A 30 2.76 11.94 10.54
CA LYS A 30 1.57 12.82 10.55
C LYS A 30 1.71 13.99 9.57
N GLU A 31 2.93 14.45 9.28
CA GLU A 31 3.22 15.50 8.29
C GLU A 31 3.07 14.97 6.85
N HIS A 32 2.89 13.66 6.69
CA HIS A 32 2.72 12.96 5.41
C HIS A 32 1.34 12.31 5.24
N ILE A 33 0.40 12.62 6.15
CA ILE A 33 -0.90 11.93 6.19
C ILE A 33 -1.74 12.18 4.93
N ILE A 34 -1.61 13.36 4.33
CA ILE A 34 -2.40 13.74 3.15
C ILE A 34 -2.00 12.87 1.96
N GLU A 35 -0.71 12.67 1.72
CA GLU A 35 -0.22 11.80 0.66
C GLU A 35 -0.56 10.33 0.92
N ILE A 36 -0.47 9.88 2.18
CA ILE A 36 -0.85 8.52 2.59
C ILE A 36 -2.33 8.25 2.28
N VAL A 37 -3.22 9.14 2.73
CA VAL A 37 -4.65 8.99 2.50
C VAL A 37 -5.00 9.14 1.02
N GLY A 38 -4.32 10.04 0.30
CA GLY A 38 -4.48 10.19 -1.15
C GLY A 38 -4.12 8.92 -1.91
N ALA A 39 -2.94 8.35 -1.64
CA ALA A 39 -2.49 7.12 -2.30
C ALA A 39 -3.36 5.91 -1.93
N TRP A 40 -3.79 5.82 -0.66
CA TRP A 40 -4.67 4.74 -0.22
C TRP A 40 -6.07 4.85 -0.82
N SER A 41 -6.65 6.05 -0.88
CA SER A 41 -7.96 6.24 -1.51
C SER A 41 -7.95 5.89 -3.00
N ALA A 42 -6.89 6.26 -3.74
CA ALA A 42 -6.70 5.83 -5.12
C ALA A 42 -6.61 4.30 -5.24
N SER A 43 -5.92 3.64 -4.30
CA SER A 43 -5.83 2.18 -4.23
C SER A 43 -7.19 1.52 -3.98
N LEU A 44 -8.02 2.08 -3.09
CA LEU A 44 -9.36 1.58 -2.83
C LEU A 44 -10.23 1.65 -4.09
N VAL A 45 -10.18 2.77 -4.83
CA VAL A 45 -10.91 2.90 -6.11
C VAL A 45 -10.50 1.82 -7.10
N LEU A 46 -9.20 1.51 -7.19
CA LEU A 46 -8.70 0.43 -8.06
C LEU A 46 -9.16 -0.95 -7.59
N PHE A 47 -9.16 -1.24 -6.30
CA PHE A 47 -9.60 -2.56 -5.81
C PHE A 47 -11.11 -2.77 -6.00
N VAL A 48 -11.92 -1.72 -5.82
CA VAL A 48 -13.35 -1.76 -6.14
C VAL A 48 -13.57 -1.97 -7.64
N SER A 49 -12.78 -1.33 -8.51
CA SER A 49 -12.90 -1.54 -9.94
C SER A 49 -12.47 -2.94 -10.36
N TYR A 50 -11.41 -3.51 -9.76
CA TYR A 50 -11.04 -4.91 -9.96
C TYR A 50 -12.14 -5.87 -9.54
N ALA A 51 -12.77 -5.62 -8.39
CA ALA A 51 -13.91 -6.41 -7.93
C ALA A 51 -15.05 -6.38 -8.95
N ALA A 52 -15.44 -5.17 -9.38
CA ALA A 52 -16.53 -4.99 -10.35
C ALA A 52 -16.23 -5.67 -11.69
N ILE A 53 -15.03 -5.47 -12.25
CA ILE A 53 -14.63 -6.06 -13.53
C ILE A 53 -14.64 -7.60 -13.43
N SER A 54 -14.10 -8.15 -12.34
CA SER A 54 -14.06 -9.60 -12.14
C SER A 54 -15.46 -10.19 -11.99
N LEU A 55 -16.32 -9.59 -11.17
CA LEU A 55 -17.70 -10.05 -10.98
C LEU A 55 -18.50 -10.02 -12.30
N LEU A 56 -18.32 -8.98 -13.11
CA LEU A 56 -18.94 -8.87 -14.43
C LEU A 56 -18.38 -9.93 -15.41
N ALA A 57 -17.07 -10.15 -15.41
CA ALA A 57 -16.43 -11.12 -16.29
C ALA A 57 -16.84 -12.57 -16.00
N PHE A 58 -17.04 -12.91 -14.73
CA PHE A 58 -17.46 -14.25 -14.29
C PHE A 58 -18.99 -14.39 -14.14
N GLY A 59 -19.76 -13.33 -14.40
CA GLY A 59 -21.22 -13.37 -14.37
C GLY A 59 -21.84 -13.62 -12.99
N VAL A 60 -21.13 -13.27 -11.91
CA VAL A 60 -21.60 -13.46 -10.53
C VAL A 60 -22.58 -12.35 -10.17
N ASN A 61 -23.85 -12.72 -10.01
CA ASN A 61 -24.93 -11.77 -9.68
C ASN A 61 -25.58 -12.05 -8.31
N THR A 62 -25.14 -13.07 -7.58
CA THR A 62 -25.65 -13.34 -6.23
C THR A 62 -25.11 -12.29 -5.27
N LEU A 63 -26.00 -11.74 -4.42
CA LEU A 63 -25.62 -10.72 -3.44
C LEU A 63 -24.50 -11.22 -2.53
N GLU A 64 -24.58 -12.48 -2.11
CA GLU A 64 -23.57 -13.16 -1.30
C GLU A 64 -22.20 -13.23 -2.00
N GLY A 65 -22.17 -13.65 -3.27
CA GLY A 65 -20.91 -13.74 -4.03
C GLY A 65 -20.26 -12.37 -4.24
N ILE A 66 -21.08 -11.35 -4.52
CA ILE A 66 -20.61 -9.96 -4.67
C ILE A 66 -20.01 -9.45 -3.35
N MET A 67 -20.73 -9.63 -2.23
CA MET A 67 -20.28 -9.16 -0.92
C MET A 67 -19.03 -9.90 -0.45
N CYS A 68 -18.99 -11.22 -0.59
CA CYS A 68 -17.85 -12.04 -0.19
C CYS A 68 -16.59 -11.66 -0.97
N PHE A 69 -16.65 -11.66 -2.30
CA PHE A 69 -15.49 -11.37 -3.14
C PHE A 69 -14.99 -9.92 -3.00
N THR A 70 -15.91 -8.95 -2.98
CA THR A 70 -15.55 -7.54 -2.77
C THR A 70 -14.94 -7.36 -1.38
N GLY A 71 -15.51 -8.00 -0.35
CA GLY A 71 -14.98 -7.99 1.01
C GLY A 71 -13.56 -8.53 1.09
N GLN A 72 -13.28 -9.67 0.44
CA GLN A 72 -11.95 -10.27 0.39
C GLN A 72 -10.92 -9.34 -0.26
N LEU A 73 -11.27 -8.69 -1.38
CA LEU A 73 -10.39 -7.72 -2.03
C LEU A 73 -10.16 -6.46 -1.17
N LEU A 74 -11.19 -5.93 -0.51
CA LEU A 74 -11.04 -4.77 0.37
C LEU A 74 -10.19 -5.08 1.60
N ILE A 75 -10.36 -6.25 2.22
CA ILE A 75 -9.50 -6.69 3.33
C ILE A 75 -8.05 -6.85 2.85
N THR A 76 -7.85 -7.46 1.69
CA THR A 76 -6.53 -7.57 1.06
C THR A 76 -5.88 -6.18 0.91
N ASN A 77 -6.64 -5.21 0.38
CA ASN A 77 -6.17 -3.84 0.22
C ASN A 77 -5.74 -3.25 1.56
N ILE A 78 -6.61 -3.30 2.57
CA ILE A 78 -6.35 -2.71 3.88
C ILE A 78 -5.07 -3.27 4.49
N ILE A 79 -4.89 -4.59 4.47
CA ILE A 79 -3.72 -5.25 5.05
C ILE A 79 -2.46 -4.91 4.25
N ALA A 80 -2.48 -5.16 2.94
CA ALA A 80 -1.29 -5.05 2.11
C ALA A 80 -0.79 -3.60 2.00
N VAL A 81 -1.70 -2.65 1.76
CA VAL A 81 -1.38 -1.23 1.65
C VAL A 81 -0.84 -0.68 2.97
N SER A 82 -1.46 -1.04 4.11
CA SER A 82 -0.96 -0.60 5.42
C SER A 82 0.47 -1.06 5.69
N ILE A 83 0.77 -2.33 5.38
CA ILE A 83 2.11 -2.90 5.55
C ILE A 83 3.11 -2.20 4.62
N MET A 84 2.78 -2.00 3.35
CA MET A 84 3.70 -1.35 2.40
C MET A 84 3.97 0.11 2.74
N ILE A 85 2.96 0.88 3.16
CA ILE A 85 3.16 2.26 3.65
C ILE A 85 4.16 2.27 4.80
N PHE A 86 4.00 1.36 5.77
CA PHE A 86 4.90 1.27 6.91
C PHE A 86 6.32 0.92 6.49
N ILE A 87 6.49 -0.07 5.61
CA ILE A 87 7.80 -0.50 5.09
C ILE A 87 8.49 0.65 4.36
N SER A 88 7.82 1.29 3.39
CA SER A 88 8.40 2.39 2.60
C SER A 88 8.80 3.56 3.48
N TYR A 89 7.92 3.99 4.39
CA TYR A 89 8.20 5.09 5.31
C TYR A 89 9.35 4.77 6.25
N TYR A 90 9.36 3.56 6.82
CA TYR A 90 10.39 3.14 7.76
C TYR A 90 11.77 3.10 7.11
N ILE A 91 11.89 2.47 5.94
CA ILE A 91 13.15 2.37 5.21
C ILE A 91 13.64 3.76 4.82
N ALA A 92 12.75 4.64 4.36
CA ALA A 92 13.11 6.00 3.97
C ALA A 92 13.75 6.79 5.13
N ILE A 93 13.10 6.78 6.31
CA ILE A 93 13.61 7.48 7.50
C ILE A 93 14.90 6.84 8.00
N PHE A 94 14.96 5.51 8.05
CA PHE A 94 16.11 4.78 8.58
C PHE A 94 17.38 4.99 7.76
N THR A 95 17.26 4.92 6.44
CA THR A 95 18.39 5.12 5.52
C THR A 95 18.86 6.57 5.51
N TYR A 96 17.93 7.52 5.52
CA TYR A 96 18.25 8.93 5.63
C TYR A 96 19.01 9.26 6.93
N ARG A 97 18.57 8.70 8.07
CA ARG A 97 19.27 8.86 9.36
C ARG A 97 20.71 8.34 9.36
N ARG A 98 21.02 7.40 8.47
CA ARG A 98 22.37 6.86 8.28
C ARG A 98 23.21 7.67 7.28
N GLY A 99 22.69 8.79 6.77
CA GLY A 99 23.37 9.60 5.75
C GLY A 99 23.44 8.92 4.38
N LEU A 100 22.63 7.88 4.16
CA LEU A 100 22.52 7.20 2.87
C LEU A 100 21.42 7.85 2.04
N ASN A 101 21.50 7.72 0.71
CA ASN A 101 20.38 8.09 -0.16
C ASN A 101 19.25 7.04 -0.01
N PRO A 102 18.08 7.41 0.52
CA PRO A 102 16.98 6.48 0.72
C PRO A 102 16.45 5.82 -0.55
N ASP A 103 16.51 6.50 -1.70
CA ASP A 103 15.99 5.97 -2.96
C ASP A 103 16.69 4.68 -3.38
N ASN A 104 17.97 4.53 -3.01
CA ASN A 104 18.77 3.34 -3.30
C ASN A 104 18.31 2.10 -2.52
N PHE A 105 17.44 2.26 -1.53
CA PHE A 105 16.96 1.18 -0.66
C PHE A 105 15.45 1.03 -0.71
N VAL A 106 14.70 2.13 -0.69
CA VAL A 106 13.23 2.09 -0.66
C VAL A 106 12.72 1.39 -1.92
N ILE A 107 13.17 1.78 -3.11
CA ILE A 107 12.65 1.26 -4.38
C ILE A 107 12.90 -0.27 -4.53
N PRO A 108 14.14 -0.79 -4.36
CA PRO A 108 14.37 -2.23 -4.52
C PRO A 108 13.67 -3.08 -3.46
N ILE A 109 13.59 -2.60 -2.22
CA ILE A 109 12.95 -3.34 -1.13
C ILE A 109 11.43 -3.34 -1.31
N GLU A 110 10.84 -2.20 -1.66
CA GLU A 110 9.41 -2.07 -1.94
C GLU A 110 9.00 -3.03 -3.07
N SER A 111 9.66 -2.94 -4.23
CA SER A 111 9.35 -3.77 -5.39
C SER A 111 9.52 -5.28 -5.13
N SER A 112 10.50 -5.68 -4.32
CA SER A 112 10.70 -7.10 -3.97
C SER A 112 9.70 -7.64 -2.95
N LEU A 113 9.15 -6.79 -2.09
CA LEU A 113 8.21 -7.20 -1.04
C LEU A 113 6.74 -7.09 -1.45
N ALA A 114 6.41 -6.20 -2.40
CA ALA A 114 5.02 -5.89 -2.77
C ALA A 114 4.20 -7.14 -3.10
N ASP A 115 4.73 -8.04 -3.94
CA ASP A 115 4.02 -9.26 -4.35
C ASP A 115 3.85 -10.25 -3.19
N THR A 116 4.88 -10.40 -2.36
CA THR A 116 4.86 -11.29 -1.19
C THR A 116 3.83 -10.81 -0.17
N VAL A 117 3.84 -9.51 0.14
CA VAL A 117 2.89 -8.88 1.07
C VAL A 117 1.47 -8.97 0.53
N THR A 118 1.26 -8.72 -0.76
CA THR A 118 -0.07 -8.81 -1.38
C THR A 118 -0.58 -10.25 -1.35
N THR A 119 0.25 -11.23 -1.71
CA THR A 119 -0.13 -12.65 -1.69
C THR A 119 -0.49 -13.12 -0.28
N ALA A 120 0.31 -12.74 0.73
CA ALA A 120 0.00 -13.04 2.11
C ALA A 120 -1.30 -12.39 2.57
N ALA A 121 -1.55 -11.14 2.18
CA ALA A 121 -2.79 -10.43 2.51
C ALA A 121 -4.03 -11.09 1.87
N ILE A 122 -3.92 -11.56 0.62
CA ILE A 122 -4.97 -12.35 -0.04
C ILE A 122 -5.28 -13.61 0.76
N LEU A 123 -4.25 -14.36 1.15
CA LEU A 123 -4.42 -15.59 1.94
C LEU A 123 -5.15 -15.32 3.26
N VAL A 124 -4.79 -14.23 3.95
CA VAL A 124 -5.49 -13.82 5.18
C VAL A 124 -6.93 -13.43 4.90
N ALA A 125 -7.20 -12.67 3.83
CA ALA A 125 -8.55 -12.26 3.48
C ALA A 125 -9.46 -13.45 3.15
N LEU A 126 -8.94 -14.45 2.42
CA LEU A 126 -9.64 -15.72 2.14
C LEU A 126 -9.92 -16.52 3.41
N ALA A 127 -9.03 -16.50 4.39
CA ALA A 127 -9.23 -17.21 5.66
C ALA A 127 -10.28 -16.52 6.56
N LEU A 128 -10.47 -15.21 6.43
CA LEU A 128 -11.40 -14.42 7.24
C LEU A 128 -12.83 -14.46 6.70
N ILE A 129 -13.01 -14.50 5.37
CA ILE A 129 -14.31 -14.53 4.71
C ILE A 129 -14.38 -15.81 3.89
N ILE A 130 -15.19 -16.77 4.36
CA ILE A 130 -15.45 -18.08 3.76
C ILE A 130 -16.79 -18.03 3.04
#